data_AF-A0A084QZU8-F1
#
_entry.id   AF-A0A084QZU8-F1
#
_cell.length_a   1.000
_cell.length_b   1.000
_cell.length_c   1.000
_cell.angle_alpha   90.00
_cell.angle_beta   90.00
_cell.angle_gamma   90.00
#
_symmetry.space_group_name_H-M   'P 1'
#
loop_
_entity.id
_entity.type
_entity.pdbx_description
1 polymer ?
#
loop_
_entity_poly.entity_id
_entity_poly.type
_entity_poly.pdbx_seq_one_letter_code
_entity_poly.pdbx_strand_id
1 'polypeptide(L)'
;MPQARATRASTRLNRPIKSIEPTEPTEPIEPIEPTEPNLLNSYEDCIYVVLDNCQREQPIDATYRPNYPPEPAYGTTFELLEMPDREPQFLPLPPTALELLQTFIPEGLVAHWVDYMNKAAEVARIRNWHPVSLAEIYLWLAMLIYMGMHRESAFRGYWQASTAEGFEPIHPITKLMPSRRFEQLRVRLRICALAYTDDHNHNAFDCIDKWPTHI
;
A
#
# COMPACT_ATOMS: atom_id res chain seq x y z
N MET A 1 -17.94 57.71 46.36
CA MET A 1 -16.93 58.50 47.07
C MET A 1 -15.59 58.34 46.37
N PRO A 2 -14.97 59.42 45.88
CA PRO A 2 -13.67 59.40 45.20
C PRO A 2 -12.54 59.96 46.10
N GLN A 3 -11.30 59.60 45.75
CA GLN A 3 -9.99 60.30 45.91
C GLN A 3 -8.90 59.22 46.11
N ALA A 4 -7.71 59.26 45.51
CA ALA A 4 -6.91 60.40 45.12
C ALA A 4 -6.05 60.15 43.86
N ARG A 5 -5.69 61.27 43.25
CA ARG A 5 -4.89 61.48 42.05
C ARG A 5 -3.44 61.75 42.46
N ALA A 6 -2.45 61.25 41.73
CA ALA A 6 -1.12 61.87 41.66
C ALA A 6 -0.49 61.66 40.28
N THR A 7 0.10 62.74 39.77
CA THR A 7 0.54 63.00 38.40
C THR A 7 2.07 63.07 38.34
N ARG A 8 2.71 62.57 37.27
CA ARG A 8 3.99 63.03 36.63
C ARG A 8 4.57 61.86 35.81
N ALA A 9 5.28 62.00 34.70
CA ALA A 9 5.66 63.13 33.85
C ALA A 9 5.98 62.59 32.44
N SER A 10 5.94 63.49 31.46
CA SER A 10 6.17 63.29 30.03
C SER A 10 7.67 63.22 29.70
N THR A 11 8.09 62.25 28.88
CA THR A 11 9.28 62.37 28.02
C THR A 11 9.02 61.67 26.69
N ARG A 12 8.69 62.46 25.66
CA ARG A 12 8.79 62.09 24.24
C ARG A 12 10.26 62.03 23.84
N LEU A 13 10.69 60.97 23.18
CA LEU A 13 11.91 60.99 22.36
C LEU A 13 11.52 60.77 20.89
N ASN A 14 11.73 61.81 20.11
CA ASN A 14 11.62 61.83 18.65
C ASN A 14 12.73 60.96 18.02
N ARG A 15 12.43 60.24 16.95
CA ARG A 15 13.43 59.90 15.92
C ARG A 15 12.86 60.21 14.53
N PRO A 16 13.67 60.77 13.61
CA PRO A 16 13.18 61.46 12.43
C PRO A 16 13.06 60.55 11.21
N ILE A 17 12.11 60.90 10.34
CA ILE A 17 11.95 60.42 8.97
C ILE A 17 13.11 60.97 8.12
N LYS A 18 13.76 60.12 7.31
CA LYS A 18 14.70 60.56 6.27
C LYS A 18 14.29 59.97 4.92
N SER A 19 14.37 60.84 3.92
CA SER A 19 13.79 60.80 2.58
C SER A 19 14.34 59.74 1.63
N ILE A 20 13.52 59.41 0.63
CA ILE A 20 13.77 58.52 -0.52
C ILE A 20 14.14 59.39 -1.74
N GLU A 21 15.19 59.02 -2.48
CA GLU A 21 15.38 59.30 -3.93
C GLU A 21 16.52 58.42 -4.51
N PRO A 22 16.71 58.27 -5.85
CA PRO A 22 16.49 56.99 -6.57
C PRO A 22 17.72 56.47 -7.36
N THR A 23 17.56 55.31 -8.04
CA THR A 23 18.10 54.90 -9.37
C THR A 23 18.75 53.50 -9.42
N GLU A 24 18.07 52.57 -10.13
CA GLU A 24 18.45 51.45 -11.05
C GLU A 24 19.88 50.82 -11.12
N PRO A 25 20.08 49.64 -11.77
CA PRO A 25 19.11 48.75 -12.46
C PRO A 25 19.18 47.25 -12.09
N THR A 26 18.08 46.58 -12.43
CA THR A 26 17.79 45.14 -12.55
C THR A 26 19.00 44.25 -12.90
N GLU A 27 19.34 43.32 -12.00
CA GLU A 27 20.11 42.11 -12.34
C GLU A 27 19.18 40.99 -12.87
N PRO A 28 19.68 40.08 -13.73
CA PRO A 28 18.84 39.17 -14.51
C PRO A 28 18.19 38.09 -13.65
N ILE A 29 16.92 37.81 -13.93
CA ILE A 29 16.14 36.70 -13.37
C ILE A 29 16.82 35.38 -13.78
N GLU A 30 17.38 34.65 -12.82
CA GLU A 30 17.78 33.26 -13.04
C GLU A 30 16.54 32.36 -13.26
N PRO A 31 16.63 31.32 -14.11
CA PRO A 31 15.50 30.44 -14.35
C PRO A 31 15.12 29.68 -13.09
N ILE A 32 13.85 29.80 -12.68
CA ILE A 32 13.24 29.00 -11.61
C ILE A 32 13.27 27.53 -12.06
N GLU A 33 14.13 26.71 -11.43
CA GLU A 33 13.98 25.26 -11.46
C GLU A 33 12.65 24.88 -10.78
N PRO A 34 11.78 24.06 -11.40
CA PRO A 34 10.63 23.52 -10.70
C PRO A 34 11.12 22.43 -9.75
N THR A 35 11.37 22.81 -8.51
CA THR A 35 11.49 21.85 -7.40
C THR A 35 10.09 21.39 -7.02
N GLU A 36 9.54 20.46 -7.79
CA GLU A 36 8.57 19.51 -7.24
C GLU A 36 9.34 18.24 -6.85
N PRO A 37 9.35 17.84 -5.57
CA PRO A 37 9.88 16.53 -5.22
C PRO A 37 8.98 15.48 -5.89
N ASN A 38 9.56 14.76 -6.86
CA ASN A 38 8.98 13.58 -7.50
C ASN A 38 8.48 12.60 -6.43
N LEU A 39 7.18 12.67 -6.09
CA LEU A 39 6.49 11.74 -5.21
C LEU A 39 6.51 10.30 -5.77
N LEU A 40 6.88 10.11 -7.04
CA LEU A 40 7.06 8.79 -7.64
C LEU A 40 8.31 8.06 -7.12
N ASN A 41 9.37 8.79 -6.76
CA ASN A 41 10.63 8.18 -6.34
C ASN A 41 10.57 7.59 -4.91
N SER A 42 9.55 7.94 -4.12
CA SER A 42 9.42 7.41 -2.76
C SER A 42 8.89 5.98 -2.70
N TYR A 43 8.41 5.43 -3.82
CA TYR A 43 7.93 4.05 -3.92
C TYR A 43 8.97 3.08 -4.48
N GLU A 44 10.10 3.58 -5.02
CA GLU A 44 11.18 2.75 -5.58
C GLU A 44 11.84 1.85 -4.52
N ASP A 45 11.77 2.22 -3.23
CA ASP A 45 12.46 1.50 -2.15
C ASP A 45 11.65 0.31 -1.58
N CYS A 46 10.43 0.06 -2.08
CA CYS A 46 9.53 -0.95 -1.53
C CYS A 46 9.26 -2.15 -2.44
N ILE A 47 9.78 -2.15 -3.67
CA ILE A 47 9.65 -3.27 -4.60
C ILE A 47 11.03 -3.55 -5.17
N TYR A 48 11.65 -4.67 -4.78
CA TYR A 48 12.82 -5.20 -5.47
C TYR A 48 12.40 -5.69 -6.87
N VAL A 49 12.15 -4.76 -7.78
CA VAL A 49 12.00 -5.06 -9.20
C VAL A 49 13.41 -5.27 -9.72
N VAL A 50 13.73 -6.51 -10.08
CA VAL A 50 14.95 -6.81 -10.84
C VAL A 50 14.78 -6.14 -12.21
N LEU A 51 15.38 -4.97 -12.40
CA LEU A 51 15.36 -4.20 -13.65
C LEU A 51 16.39 -4.71 -14.66
N ASP A 52 16.92 -5.92 -14.47
CA ASP A 52 17.83 -6.54 -15.42
C ASP A 52 17.09 -6.79 -16.74
N ASN A 53 17.76 -6.50 -17.86
CA ASN A 53 17.20 -6.61 -19.20
C ASN A 53 15.90 -5.80 -19.38
N CYS A 54 15.80 -4.62 -18.78
CA CYS A 54 14.68 -3.69 -18.97
C CYS A 54 15.19 -2.34 -19.48
N GLN A 55 14.51 -1.75 -20.46
CA GLN A 55 14.81 -0.43 -21.00
C GLN A 55 13.58 0.47 -20.92
N ARG A 56 13.79 1.72 -20.49
CA ARG A 56 12.79 2.78 -20.52
C ARG A 56 12.83 3.44 -21.91
N GLU A 57 11.69 3.52 -22.59
CA GLU A 57 11.61 4.10 -23.95
C GLU A 57 11.72 5.63 -23.89
N GLN A 58 11.09 6.28 -22.91
CA GLN A 58 11.25 7.72 -22.64
C GLN A 58 11.56 8.05 -21.17
N PRO A 59 12.11 9.25 -20.89
CA PRO A 59 12.42 9.65 -19.52
C PRO A 59 11.21 9.76 -18.58
N ILE A 60 10.00 9.88 -19.11
CA ILE A 60 8.77 10.05 -18.32
C ILE A 60 7.93 8.76 -18.20
N ASP A 61 8.32 7.68 -18.89
CA ASP A 61 7.55 6.44 -18.90
C ASP A 61 7.69 5.70 -17.57
N ALA A 62 6.56 5.35 -16.96
CA ALA A 62 6.53 4.49 -15.77
C ALA A 62 6.65 2.98 -16.12
N THR A 63 6.52 2.63 -17.40
CA THR A 63 6.59 1.25 -17.90
C THR A 63 7.93 0.98 -18.58
N TYR A 64 8.55 -0.13 -18.21
CA TYR A 64 9.80 -0.60 -18.81
C TYR A 64 9.51 -1.72 -19.80
N ARG A 65 10.14 -1.66 -20.97
CA ARG A 65 10.10 -2.75 -21.95
C ARG A 65 11.24 -3.72 -21.67
N PRO A 66 11.04 -5.04 -21.79
CA PRO A 66 12.15 -5.99 -21.79
C PRO A 66 13.14 -5.69 -22.93
N ASN A 67 14.41 -5.48 -22.58
CA ASN A 67 15.55 -5.35 -23.48
C ASN A 67 16.07 -6.73 -23.88
N TYR A 68 15.19 -7.52 -24.51
CA TYR A 68 15.56 -8.73 -25.21
C TYR A 68 15.57 -8.44 -26.71
N PRO A 69 16.42 -9.12 -27.50
CA PRO A 69 16.26 -9.10 -28.94
C PRO A 69 14.82 -9.55 -29.28
N PRO A 70 14.22 -9.01 -30.34
CA PRO A 70 12.91 -9.47 -30.78
C PRO A 70 12.95 -10.99 -30.96
N GLU A 71 11.91 -11.67 -30.50
CA GLU A 71 11.78 -13.11 -30.69
C GLU A 71 11.95 -13.42 -32.19
N PRO A 72 12.88 -14.33 -32.57
CA PRO A 72 13.14 -14.64 -33.97
C PRO A 72 11.90 -15.25 -34.66
N ALA A 73 11.01 -15.86 -33.88
CA ALA A 73 9.70 -16.30 -34.34
C ALA A 73 8.74 -15.10 -34.38
N TYR A 74 8.59 -14.50 -35.55
CA TYR A 74 7.52 -13.55 -35.81
C TYR A 74 6.34 -14.29 -36.45
N GLY A 75 5.14 -14.07 -35.92
CA GLY A 75 3.93 -14.44 -36.63
C GLY A 75 3.82 -13.60 -37.90
N THR A 76 3.59 -14.23 -39.05
CA THR A 76 3.28 -13.51 -40.30
C THR A 76 1.85 -12.99 -40.33
N THR A 77 1.01 -13.41 -39.36
CA THR A 77 -0.40 -13.06 -39.26
C THR A 77 -0.77 -12.91 -37.79
N PHE A 78 -1.53 -11.86 -37.48
CA PHE A 78 -2.12 -11.69 -36.15
C PHE A 78 -3.40 -12.52 -36.08
N GLU A 79 -3.41 -13.52 -35.21
CA GLU A 79 -4.61 -14.27 -34.85
C GLU A 79 -5.27 -13.56 -33.66
N LEU A 80 -6.42 -12.94 -33.90
CA LEU A 80 -7.20 -12.35 -32.83
C LEU A 80 -7.62 -13.48 -31.87
N LEU A 81 -7.41 -13.29 -30.57
CA LEU A 81 -8.03 -14.14 -29.57
C LEU A 81 -9.56 -14.04 -29.73
N GLU A 82 -10.17 -15.09 -30.28
CA GLU A 82 -11.63 -15.18 -30.37
C GLU A 82 -12.19 -15.33 -28.96
N MET A 83 -12.64 -14.22 -28.39
CA MET A 83 -13.42 -14.24 -27.16
C MET A 83 -14.84 -14.68 -27.54
N PRO A 84 -15.32 -15.86 -27.12
CA PRO A 84 -16.67 -16.28 -27.41
C PRO A 84 -17.65 -15.27 -26.82
N ASP A 85 -18.70 -14.91 -27.57
CA ASP A 85 -19.78 -14.10 -27.04
C ASP A 85 -20.42 -14.82 -25.85
N ARG A 86 -20.37 -14.17 -24.68
CA ARG A 86 -20.99 -14.65 -23.44
C ARG A 86 -22.09 -13.68 -23.08
N GLU A 87 -23.34 -14.15 -23.07
CA GLU A 87 -24.44 -13.35 -22.54
C GLU A 87 -24.19 -13.08 -21.04
N PRO A 88 -24.38 -11.83 -20.57
CA PRO A 88 -24.20 -11.50 -19.16
C PRO A 88 -25.25 -12.24 -18.32
N GLN A 89 -24.79 -13.09 -17.40
CA GLN A 89 -25.66 -13.80 -16.46
C GLN A 89 -25.79 -12.98 -15.17
N PHE A 90 -27.01 -12.54 -14.87
CA PHE A 90 -27.32 -11.84 -13.62
C PHE A 90 -27.77 -12.86 -12.57
N LEU A 91 -26.82 -13.33 -11.77
CA LEU A 91 -27.13 -14.20 -10.64
C LEU A 91 -27.62 -13.38 -9.44
N PRO A 92 -28.57 -13.89 -8.64
CA PRO A 92 -28.96 -13.23 -7.41
C PRO A 92 -27.77 -13.18 -6.45
N LEU A 93 -27.54 -12.00 -5.88
CA LEU A 93 -26.51 -11.82 -4.85
C LEU A 93 -26.90 -12.58 -3.58
N PRO A 94 -25.94 -13.20 -2.88
CA PRO A 94 -26.16 -13.70 -1.53
C PRO A 94 -26.70 -12.59 -0.61
N PRO A 95 -27.52 -12.94 0.39
CA PRO A 95 -28.15 -11.98 1.30
C PRO A 95 -27.16 -11.18 2.16
N THR A 96 -25.92 -11.66 2.32
CA THR A 96 -24.89 -10.98 3.11
C THR A 96 -23.59 -10.78 2.31
N ALA A 97 -22.89 -9.68 2.59
CA ALA A 97 -21.58 -9.40 2.00
C ALA A 97 -20.52 -10.46 2.38
N LEU A 98 -20.68 -11.09 3.55
CA LEU A 98 -19.81 -12.19 3.99
C LEU A 98 -20.01 -13.42 3.10
N GLU A 99 -21.24 -13.82 2.83
CA GLU A 99 -21.51 -14.96 1.95
C GLU A 99 -20.97 -14.71 0.54
N LEU A 100 -21.09 -13.47 0.03
CA LEU A 100 -20.47 -13.08 -1.23
C LEU A 100 -18.94 -13.20 -1.19
N LEU A 101 -18.29 -12.79 -0.08
CA LEU A 101 -16.84 -12.99 0.05
C LEU A 101 -16.48 -14.49 0.06
N GLN A 102 -17.29 -15.30 0.75
CA GLN A 102 -17.09 -16.73 0.88
C GLN A 102 -17.34 -17.50 -0.42
N THR A 103 -18.09 -16.96 -1.40
CA THR A 103 -18.18 -17.58 -2.74
C THR A 103 -16.85 -17.51 -3.49
N PHE A 104 -16.03 -16.48 -3.26
CA PHE A 104 -14.70 -16.34 -3.87
C PHE A 104 -13.59 -16.93 -3.01
N ILE A 105 -13.77 -16.89 -1.69
CA ILE A 105 -12.79 -17.37 -0.70
C ILE A 105 -13.50 -18.37 0.25
N PRO A 106 -13.72 -19.63 -0.20
CA PRO A 106 -14.46 -20.62 0.57
C PRO A 106 -13.72 -21.03 1.83
N GLU A 107 -14.45 -21.42 2.87
CA GLU A 107 -13.84 -21.82 4.15
C GLU A 107 -12.89 -23.02 4.00
N GLY A 108 -13.21 -23.97 3.12
CA GLY A 108 -12.33 -25.11 2.85
C GLY A 108 -10.97 -24.69 2.27
N LEU A 109 -10.95 -23.69 1.38
CA LEU A 109 -9.72 -23.14 0.83
C LEU A 109 -8.89 -22.46 1.92
N VAL A 110 -9.54 -21.65 2.76
CA VAL A 110 -8.87 -20.96 3.88
C VAL A 110 -8.36 -21.96 4.92
N ALA A 111 -9.08 -23.06 5.16
CA ALA A 111 -8.63 -24.12 6.05
C ALA A 111 -7.31 -24.75 5.57
N HIS A 112 -7.14 -24.94 4.26
CA HIS A 112 -5.87 -25.41 3.70
C HIS A 112 -4.75 -24.41 3.95
N TRP A 113 -4.99 -23.11 3.77
CA TRP A 113 -4.00 -22.07 4.06
C TRP A 113 -3.58 -22.07 5.53
N VAL A 114 -4.55 -22.25 6.44
CA VAL A 114 -4.31 -22.40 7.87
C VAL A 114 -3.37 -23.58 8.16
N ASP A 115 -3.64 -24.73 7.57
CA ASP A 115 -2.79 -25.92 7.71
C ASP A 115 -1.37 -25.67 7.19
N TYR A 116 -1.23 -25.02 6.03
CA TYR A 116 0.08 -24.74 5.44
C TYR A 116 0.89 -23.78 6.31
N MET A 117 0.29 -22.71 6.81
CA MET A 117 0.98 -21.74 7.67
C MET A 117 1.40 -22.37 8.99
N ASN A 118 0.53 -23.15 9.63
CA ASN A 118 0.82 -23.79 10.91
C ASN A 118 1.93 -24.84 10.78
N LYS A 119 1.87 -25.70 9.75
CA LYS A 119 2.94 -26.67 9.44
C LYS A 119 4.26 -25.97 9.11
N ALA A 120 4.24 -24.92 8.29
CA ALA A 120 5.45 -24.18 7.94
C ALA A 120 6.08 -23.49 9.17
N ALA A 121 5.26 -22.96 10.07
CA ALA A 121 5.75 -22.33 11.30
C ALA A 121 6.35 -23.34 12.28
N GLU A 122 5.79 -24.55 12.35
CA GLU A 122 6.34 -25.67 13.11
C GLU A 122 7.71 -26.09 12.56
N VAL A 123 7.80 -26.34 11.24
CA VAL A 123 9.06 -26.72 10.57
C VAL A 123 10.15 -25.66 10.74
N ALA A 124 9.81 -24.38 10.57
CA ALA A 124 10.73 -23.26 10.74
C ALA A 124 11.01 -22.92 12.22
N ARG A 125 10.38 -23.61 13.18
CA ARG A 125 10.52 -23.40 14.64
C ARG A 125 10.39 -21.93 15.05
N ILE A 126 9.38 -21.26 14.51
CA ILE A 126 9.17 -19.83 14.71
C ILE A 126 8.90 -19.55 16.19
N ARG A 127 9.75 -18.72 16.81
CA ARG A 127 9.58 -18.31 18.20
C ARG A 127 8.28 -17.52 18.39
N ASN A 128 7.53 -17.84 19.44
CA ASN A 128 6.25 -17.20 19.79
C ASN A 128 5.17 -17.31 18.71
N TRP A 129 5.23 -18.35 17.86
CA TRP A 129 4.14 -18.63 16.93
C TRP A 129 2.92 -19.15 17.69
N HIS A 130 1.78 -18.51 17.44
CA HIS A 130 0.49 -19.00 17.88
C HIS A 130 -0.22 -19.57 16.66
N PRO A 131 -0.77 -20.80 16.74
CA PRO A 131 -1.48 -21.42 15.62
C PRO A 131 -2.55 -20.48 15.07
N VAL A 132 -2.58 -20.35 13.75
CA VAL A 132 -3.56 -19.53 13.05
C VAL A 132 -4.88 -20.28 13.00
N SER A 133 -5.98 -19.55 13.16
CA SER A 133 -7.34 -20.09 12.97
C SER A 133 -7.98 -19.59 11.68
N LEU A 134 -9.00 -20.30 11.21
CA LEU A 134 -9.83 -19.88 10.07
C LEU A 134 -10.36 -18.45 10.25
N ALA A 135 -10.91 -18.15 11.43
CA ALA A 135 -11.47 -16.84 11.75
C ALA A 135 -10.42 -15.73 11.74
N GLU A 136 -9.20 -16.00 12.20
CA GLU A 136 -8.10 -15.02 12.15
C GLU A 136 -7.75 -14.63 10.71
N ILE A 137 -7.84 -15.55 9.75
CA ILE A 137 -7.58 -15.23 8.34
C ILE A 137 -8.69 -14.39 7.74
N TYR A 138 -9.95 -14.68 8.04
CA TYR A 138 -11.05 -13.82 7.62
C TYR A 138 -10.97 -12.42 8.26
N LEU A 139 -10.57 -12.31 9.53
CA LEU A 139 -10.31 -11.01 10.16
C LEU A 139 -9.16 -10.29 9.47
N TRP A 140 -8.08 -10.98 9.15
CA TRP A 140 -6.95 -10.39 8.43
C TRP A 140 -7.34 -9.90 7.02
N LEU A 141 -8.14 -10.67 6.27
CA LEU A 141 -8.70 -10.26 4.98
C LEU A 141 -9.63 -9.04 5.13
N ALA A 142 -10.51 -9.03 6.13
CA ALA A 142 -11.39 -7.91 6.41
C ALA A 142 -10.58 -6.63 6.72
N MET A 143 -9.46 -6.77 7.44
CA MET A 143 -8.55 -5.66 7.70
C MET A 143 -7.89 -5.14 6.41
N LEU A 144 -7.47 -6.02 5.48
CA LEU A 144 -6.94 -5.58 4.18
C LEU A 144 -7.98 -4.81 3.36
N ILE A 145 -9.23 -5.28 3.32
CA ILE A 145 -10.33 -4.58 2.64
C ILE A 145 -10.52 -3.20 3.27
N TYR A 146 -10.54 -3.13 4.61
CA TYR A 146 -10.66 -1.86 5.33
C TYR A 146 -9.52 -0.88 4.99
N MET A 147 -8.27 -1.36 4.96
CA MET A 147 -7.09 -0.56 4.61
C MET A 147 -7.13 -0.09 3.15
N GLY A 148 -7.70 -0.89 2.25
CA GLY A 148 -7.95 -0.48 0.87
C GLY A 148 -8.94 0.68 0.78
N MET A 149 -9.94 0.71 1.66
CA MET A 149 -10.92 1.80 1.75
C MET A 149 -10.39 3.04 2.48
N HIS A 150 -9.54 2.86 3.49
CA HIS A 150 -9.02 3.94 4.35
C HIS A 150 -7.50 3.98 4.23
N ARG A 151 -6.97 4.60 3.18
CA ARG A 151 -5.54 4.50 2.87
C ARG A 151 -4.69 5.34 3.82
N GLU A 152 -3.80 4.68 4.55
CA GLU A 152 -2.69 5.29 5.29
C GLU A 152 -1.36 5.18 4.51
N SER A 153 -0.39 6.03 4.83
CA SER A 153 0.94 6.02 4.21
C SER A 153 1.74 4.74 4.47
N ALA A 154 1.50 4.08 5.61
CA ALA A 154 2.14 2.84 5.99
C ALA A 154 1.21 1.96 6.84
N PHE A 155 1.43 0.63 6.81
CA PHE A 155 0.67 -0.31 7.64
C PHE A 155 0.76 -0.02 9.14
N ARG A 156 1.88 0.54 9.60
CA ARG A 156 2.05 0.94 11.01
C ARG A 156 1.11 2.09 11.41
N GLY A 157 0.75 2.97 10.46
CA GLY A 157 -0.11 4.13 10.70
C GLY A 157 -1.46 3.74 11.29
N TYR A 158 -2.03 2.61 10.85
CA TYR A 158 -3.31 2.12 11.36
C TYR A 158 -3.34 1.84 12.87
N TRP A 159 -2.19 1.55 13.49
CA TRP A 159 -2.05 1.28 14.93
C TRP A 159 -1.35 2.42 15.69
N GLN A 160 -1.10 3.56 15.04
CA GLN A 160 -0.48 4.70 15.69
C GLN A 160 -1.48 5.36 16.65
N ALA A 161 -1.05 5.66 17.87
CA ALA A 161 -1.84 6.42 18.81
C ALA A 161 -1.60 7.92 18.56
N SER A 162 -2.65 8.73 18.68
CA SER A 162 -2.53 10.19 18.62
C SER A 162 -1.57 10.67 19.71
N THR A 163 -0.61 11.52 19.35
CA THR A 163 0.37 12.13 20.26
C THR A 163 -0.02 13.57 20.57
N ALA A 164 0.65 14.20 21.54
CA ALA A 164 0.39 15.61 21.89
C ALA A 164 0.68 16.59 20.73
N GLU A 165 1.44 16.15 19.73
CA GLU A 165 1.89 16.94 18.59
C GLU A 165 1.01 16.77 17.33
N GLY A 166 0.08 15.80 17.32
CA GLY A 166 -0.74 15.52 16.14
C GLY A 166 -1.92 14.58 16.41
N PHE A 167 -2.99 14.76 15.63
CA PHE A 167 -4.18 13.91 15.68
C PHE A 167 -4.09 12.80 14.63
N GLU A 168 -3.79 11.58 15.09
CA GLU A 168 -3.84 10.39 14.24
C GLU A 168 -5.27 9.82 14.20
N PRO A 169 -5.76 9.36 13.03
CA PRO A 169 -7.07 8.72 12.90
C PRO A 169 -7.17 7.46 13.77
N ILE A 170 -8.29 7.31 14.48
CA ILE A 170 -8.54 6.09 15.27
C ILE A 170 -9.23 5.05 14.39
N HIS A 171 -8.49 4.00 14.03
CA HIS A 171 -9.05 2.91 13.22
C HIS A 171 -9.68 1.82 14.10
N PRO A 172 -10.95 1.43 13.86
CA PRO A 172 -11.64 0.41 14.66
C PRO A 172 -11.02 -0.99 14.49
N ILE A 173 -10.36 -1.25 13.36
CA ILE A 173 -9.70 -2.53 13.06
C ILE A 173 -8.58 -2.88 14.05
N THR A 174 -8.01 -1.89 14.74
CA THR A 174 -6.96 -2.09 15.75
C THR A 174 -7.43 -2.96 16.93
N LYS A 175 -8.75 -2.98 17.19
CA LYS A 175 -9.36 -3.80 18.24
C LYS A 175 -9.47 -5.28 17.84
N LEU A 176 -9.46 -5.58 16.54
CA LEU A 176 -9.64 -6.93 16.01
C LEU A 176 -8.33 -7.73 16.01
N MET A 177 -7.22 -7.08 15.71
CA MET A 177 -5.92 -7.73 15.66
C MET A 177 -4.80 -6.73 16.00
N PRO A 178 -3.82 -7.10 16.85
CA PRO A 178 -2.67 -6.25 17.12
C PRO A 178 -1.70 -6.21 15.94
N SER A 179 -1.03 -5.08 15.72
CA SER A 179 -0.08 -4.85 14.61
C SER A 179 0.94 -5.98 14.44
N ARG A 180 1.51 -6.49 15.54
CA ARG A 180 2.49 -7.58 15.49
C ARG A 180 1.91 -8.87 14.91
N ARG A 181 0.66 -9.22 15.24
CA ARG A 181 -0.01 -10.42 14.72
C ARG A 181 -0.37 -10.22 13.25
N PHE A 182 -0.84 -9.03 12.87
CA PHE A 182 -1.11 -8.66 11.49
C PHE A 182 0.15 -8.80 10.61
N GLU A 183 1.29 -8.24 11.04
CA GLU A 183 2.56 -8.35 10.32
C GLU A 183 3.06 -9.80 10.23
N GLN A 184 2.86 -10.60 11.29
CA GLN A 184 3.18 -12.03 11.26
C GLN A 184 2.41 -12.76 10.16
N LEU A 185 1.09 -12.51 10.05
CA LEU A 185 0.25 -13.10 9.00
C LEU A 185 0.63 -12.56 7.61
N ARG A 186 0.83 -11.24 7.48
CA ARG A 186 1.18 -10.60 6.20
C ARG A 186 2.45 -11.18 5.57
N VAL A 187 3.48 -11.42 6.38
CA VAL A 187 4.78 -11.90 5.89
C VAL A 187 4.82 -13.43 5.72
N ARG A 188 3.87 -14.18 6.31
CA ARG A 188 3.93 -15.65 6.38
C ARG A 188 2.71 -16.35 5.80
N LEU A 189 1.79 -15.61 5.19
CA LEU A 189 0.65 -16.20 4.49
C LEU A 189 1.17 -17.18 3.43
N ARG A 190 0.62 -18.40 3.45
CA ARG A 190 0.93 -19.44 2.47
C ARG A 190 -0.36 -19.94 1.85
N ILE A 191 -0.41 -19.89 0.52
CA ILE A 191 -1.52 -20.38 -0.31
C ILE A 191 -1.23 -21.75 -0.94
N CYS A 192 -0.06 -22.31 -0.65
CA CYS A 192 0.44 -23.58 -1.19
C CYS A 192 1.07 -24.44 -0.08
N ALA A 193 1.01 -25.76 -0.27
CA ALA A 193 1.64 -26.72 0.63
C ALA A 193 3.18 -26.62 0.60
N LEU A 194 3.81 -26.92 1.74
CA LEU A 194 5.26 -26.82 1.93
C LEU A 194 6.06 -27.71 0.95
N ALA A 195 5.54 -28.89 0.61
CA ALA A 195 6.20 -29.85 -0.29
C ALA A 195 6.50 -29.27 -1.69
N TYR A 196 5.72 -28.27 -2.13
CA TYR A 196 5.90 -27.64 -3.44
C TYR A 196 6.93 -26.50 -3.44
N THR A 197 7.41 -26.04 -2.29
CA THR A 197 8.41 -24.95 -2.22
C THR A 197 9.85 -25.44 -2.18
N ASP A 198 10.06 -26.73 -1.91
CA ASP A 198 11.38 -27.31 -1.71
C ASP A 198 11.97 -27.93 -2.98
N ASP A 199 11.11 -28.30 -3.94
CA ASP A 199 11.51 -28.91 -5.21
C ASP A 199 11.42 -27.89 -6.36
N HIS A 200 12.53 -27.61 -7.04
CA HIS A 200 12.61 -26.60 -8.14
C HIS A 200 11.93 -27.09 -9.43
N ASN A 201 11.30 -28.26 -9.39
CA ASN A 201 10.66 -28.90 -10.52
C ASN A 201 9.17 -28.53 -10.69
N HIS A 202 8.60 -27.75 -9.77
CA HIS A 202 7.20 -27.34 -9.80
C HIS A 202 7.04 -25.88 -10.23
N ASN A 203 6.09 -25.61 -11.13
CA ASN A 203 5.70 -24.24 -11.44
C ASN A 203 4.98 -23.64 -10.22
N ALA A 204 5.19 -22.35 -9.94
CA ALA A 204 4.58 -21.66 -8.80
C ALA A 204 3.04 -21.73 -8.78
N PHE A 205 2.44 -22.03 -9.92
CA PHE A 205 1.00 -22.20 -10.10
C PHE A 205 0.50 -23.64 -9.88
N ASP A 206 1.38 -24.65 -9.89
CA ASP A 206 0.99 -26.06 -9.75
C ASP A 206 0.57 -26.41 -8.31
N CYS A 207 1.00 -25.61 -7.34
CA CYS A 207 0.75 -25.82 -5.92
C CYS A 207 -0.55 -25.19 -5.41
N ILE A 208 -1.21 -24.41 -6.26
CA ILE A 208 -2.38 -23.62 -5.88
C ILE A 208 -3.59 -24.56 -5.75
N ASP A 209 -4.21 -24.57 -4.57
CA ASP A 209 -5.45 -25.31 -4.32
C ASP A 209 -6.53 -24.91 -5.34
N LYS A 210 -7.41 -25.86 -5.69
CA LYS A 210 -8.49 -25.61 -6.66
C LYS A 210 -9.37 -24.46 -6.17
N TRP A 211 -9.30 -23.33 -6.85
CA TRP A 211 -10.16 -22.18 -6.60
C TRP A 211 -11.59 -22.48 -7.01
N PRO A 212 -12.59 -21.83 -6.37
CA PRO A 212 -13.97 -21.94 -6.81
C PRO A 212 -14.11 -21.51 -8.27
N THR A 213 -14.83 -22.31 -9.06
CA THR A 213 -15.07 -22.07 -10.50
C THR A 213 -16.15 -21.01 -10.75
N HIS A 214 -16.39 -20.13 -9.81
CA HIS A 214 -17.41 -19.07 -9.90
C HIS A 214 -16.86 -17.79 -10.59
N ILE A 215 -15.72 -17.90 -11.27
CA ILE A 215 -15.04 -16.82 -12.02
C ILE A 215 -15.22 -17.05 -13.52
#